data_AF-A0A5C9CGA8-F1
#
_entry.id   AF-A0A5C9CGA8-F1
#
_cell.length_a   1.000
_cell.length_b   1.000
_cell.length_c   1.000
_cell.angle_alpha   90.00
_cell.angle_beta   90.00
_cell.angle_gamma   90.00
#
_symmetry.space_group_name_H-M   'P 1'
#
loop_
_entity.id
_entity.type
_entity.pdbx_description
1 polymer ?
#
loop_
_entity_poly.entity_id
_entity_poly.type
_entity_poly.pdbx_seq_one_letter_code
_entity_poly.pdbx_strand_id
1 'polypeptide(L)' 'RTGARVVRSILFEYTRIAADMRFTDMIVSPSYCVDRTGETLYRGDETAQLRWGDARA' A
#
# COMPACT_ATOMS: atom_id res chain seq x y z
N ARG A 1 -13.90 4.17 -5.36
CA ARG A 1 -13.01 3.81 -4.24
C ARG A 1 -13.13 4.91 -3.20
N THR A 2 -13.76 4.64 -2.07
CA THR A 2 -14.01 5.61 -0.99
C THR A 2 -13.27 5.16 0.27
N GLY A 3 -13.02 6.06 1.22
CA GLY A 3 -12.51 5.71 2.55
C GLY A 3 -10.98 5.49 2.67
N ALA A 4 -10.24 5.50 1.56
CA ALA A 4 -8.77 5.43 1.62
C ALA A 4 -8.16 6.66 2.30
N ARG A 5 -7.12 6.46 3.11
CA ARG A 5 -6.43 7.53 3.86
C ARG A 5 -4.92 7.37 3.79
N VAL A 6 -4.24 8.44 3.36
CA VAL A 6 -2.78 8.53 3.26
C VAL A 6 -2.31 9.66 4.17
N VAL A 7 -1.42 9.38 5.11
CA VAL A 7 -0.95 10.36 6.11
C VAL A 7 0.57 10.24 6.26
N ARG A 8 1.30 11.33 6.01
CA ARG A 8 2.77 11.38 6.15
C ARG A 8 3.47 10.22 5.40
N SER A 9 2.95 9.89 4.23
CA SER A 9 3.41 8.77 3.41
C SER A 9 3.87 9.25 2.03
N ILE A 10 4.72 8.45 1.41
CA ILE A 10 5.18 8.64 0.03
C ILE A 10 4.54 7.56 -0.82
N LEU A 11 3.90 7.94 -1.93
CA LEU A 11 3.38 7.02 -2.93
C LEU A 11 4.15 7.18 -4.23
N PHE A 12 4.65 6.07 -4.77
CA PHE A 12 5.26 6.03 -6.08
C PHE A 12 4.20 6.00 -7.18
N GLU A 13 4.57 6.42 -8.38
CA GLU A 13 3.72 6.32 -9.56
C GLU A 13 3.21 4.88 -9.74
N TYR A 14 1.99 4.75 -10.28
CA TYR A 14 1.31 3.47 -10.49
C TYR A 14 0.96 2.66 -9.23
N THR A 15 1.15 3.23 -8.03
CA THR A 15 0.69 2.61 -6.78
C THR A 15 -0.84 2.58 -6.71
N ARG A 16 -1.43 1.39 -6.66
CA ARG A 16 -2.89 1.20 -6.61
C ARG A 16 -3.37 1.16 -5.16
N ILE A 17 -4.26 2.10 -4.80
CA ILE A 17 -4.90 2.14 -3.48
C ILE A 17 -6.31 1.53 -3.56
N ALA A 18 -6.60 0.49 -2.78
CA ALA A 18 -7.94 -0.08 -2.64
C ALA A 18 -8.82 0.77 -1.71
N ALA A 19 -10.14 0.50 -1.69
CA ALA A 19 -11.03 1.11 -0.72
C ALA A 19 -10.57 0.80 0.72
N ASP A 20 -10.77 1.75 1.63
CA ASP A 20 -10.47 1.62 3.07
C ASP A 20 -9.01 1.34 3.45
N MET A 21 -8.07 1.35 2.49
CA MET A 21 -6.64 1.25 2.78
C MET A 21 -6.17 2.49 3.57
N ARG A 22 -5.38 2.24 4.61
CA ARG A 22 -4.79 3.27 5.46
C ARG A 22 -3.27 3.14 5.43
N PHE A 23 -2.60 4.20 5.02
CA PHE A 23 -1.14 4.31 5.04
C PHE A 23 -0.76 5.46 5.97
N THR A 24 0.05 5.18 6.98
CA THR A 24 0.53 6.18 7.94
C THR A 24 2.02 6.01 8.14
N ASP A 25 2.82 7.03 7.83
CA ASP A 25 4.28 6.97 7.96
C ASP A 25 4.91 5.82 7.14
N MET A 26 4.50 5.69 5.88
CA MET A 26 4.94 4.61 4.99
C MET A 26 5.44 5.12 3.64
N ILE A 27 6.38 4.39 3.04
CA ILE A 27 6.72 4.48 1.62
C ILE A 27 6.01 3.33 0.91
N VAL A 28 5.21 3.64 -0.10
CA VAL A 28 4.36 2.67 -0.79
C VAL A 28 4.66 2.70 -2.29
N SER A 29 4.99 1.54 -2.82
CA SER A 29 5.21 1.31 -4.25
C SER A 29 4.26 0.22 -4.78
N PRO A 30 4.23 -0.01 -6.10
CA PRO A 30 3.45 -1.11 -6.67
C PRO A 30 3.94 -2.51 -6.30
N SER A 31 5.17 -2.65 -5.80
CA SER A 31 5.85 -3.94 -5.56
C SER A 31 6.28 -4.18 -4.12
N TYR A 32 6.20 -3.17 -3.27
CA TYR A 32 6.49 -3.25 -1.84
C TYR A 32 5.95 -2.03 -1.10
N CYS A 33 5.85 -2.13 0.22
CA CYS A 33 5.80 -0.98 1.09
C CYS A 33 6.73 -1.17 2.28
N VAL A 34 7.21 -0.07 2.83
CA VAL A 34 8.02 -0.06 4.04
C VAL A 34 7.45 0.95 5.02
N ASP A 35 7.37 0.57 6.27
CA ASP A 35 6.90 1.44 7.35
C ASP A 35 8.06 2.25 7.97
N ARG A 36 7.76 3.05 8.99
CA ARG A 36 8.75 3.85 9.70
C ARG A 36 9.75 3.04 10.54
N THR A 37 9.45 1.78 10.84
CA THR A 37 10.30 0.88 11.64
C THR A 37 11.26 0.09 10.76
N GLY A 38 11.07 0.13 9.44
CA GLY A 38 11.85 -0.62 8.46
C GLY A 38 11.23 -1.96 8.09
N GLU A 39 10.05 -2.29 8.62
CA GLU A 39 9.32 -3.48 8.23
C GLU A 39 8.84 -3.33 6.78
N THR A 40 9.26 -4.26 5.94
CA THR A 40 8.99 -4.24 4.50
C THR A 40 8.07 -5.40 4.14
N LEU A 41 6.95 -5.07 3.52
CA LEU A 41 6.03 -6.05 2.94
C LEU A 41 6.18 -6.05 1.42
N TYR A 42 6.40 -7.23 0.87
CA TYR A 42 6.50 -7.43 -0.58
C TYR A 42 5.19 -7.94 -1.17
N ARG A 43 5.09 -7.86 -2.50
CA ARG A 43 3.96 -8.45 -3.22
C ARG A 43 3.85 -9.94 -2.92
N GLY A 44 2.66 -10.39 -2.56
CA GLY A 44 2.39 -11.82 -2.44
C GLY A 44 3.02 -12.44 -1.20
N ASP A 45 3.54 -11.63 -0.29
CA ASP A 45 3.80 -12.11 1.07
C ASP A 45 2.46 -12.45 1.73
N GLU A 46 2.30 -13.68 2.21
CA GLU A 46 1.04 -14.16 2.81
C GLU A 46 0.66 -13.38 4.07
N THR A 47 1.64 -12.71 4.67
CA THR A 47 1.48 -11.84 5.84
C THR A 47 0.96 -10.45 5.48
N ALA A 48 1.06 -10.04 4.21
CA ALA A 48 0.64 -8.72 3.77
C ALA A 48 -0.88 -8.66 3.59
N GLN A 49 -1.59 -8.01 4.52
CA GLN A 49 -3.01 -7.67 4.36
C GLN A 49 -3.29 -6.70 3.20
N LEU A 50 -2.24 -6.19 2.55
CA LEU A 50 -2.33 -5.31 1.39
C LEU A 50 -2.79 -6.09 0.16
N ARG A 51 -4.12 -6.10 -0.04
CA ARG A 51 -4.71 -6.61 -1.28
C ARG A 51 -4.41 -5.67 -2.43
N TRP A 52 -3.35 -5.95 -3.18
CA TRP A 52 -3.17 -5.36 -4.51
C TRP A 52 -4.18 -6.01 -5.45
N GLY A 53 -5.35 -5.39 -5.57
CA GLY A 53 -6.38 -5.84 -6.51
C GLY A 53 -5.92 -5.69 -7.95
N ASP A 54 -6.46 -6.54 -8.84
CA ASP A 54 -6.27 -6.35 -10.26
C ASP A 54 -6.90 -5.02 -10.75
N ALA A 55 -6.39 -4.52 -11.87
CA ALA A 55 -6.92 -3.34 -12.54
C ALA A 55 -7.91 -3.69 -13.65
N ARG A 56 -8.50 -4.89 -13.64
CA ARG A 56 -9.45 -5.39 -14.63
C ARG A 56 -10.81 -5.63 -13.97
N ALA A 57 -11.39 -4.53 -13.49
CA ALA A 57 -12.84 -4.32 -13.41
C ALA A 57 -13.11 -2.84 -13.68
#